data_AF-A0A538HEN4-F1
#
_entry.id   AF-A0A538HEN4-F1
#
_cell.length_a   1.000
_cell.length_b   1.000
_cell.length_c   1.000
_cell.angle_alpha   90.00
_cell.angle_beta   90.00
_cell.angle_gamma   90.00
#
_symmetry.space_group_name_H-M   'P 1'
#
loop_
_entity.id
_entity.type
_entity.pdbx_description
1 polymer ?
#
loop_
_entity_poly.entity_id
_entity_poly.type
_entity_poly.pdbx_seq_one_letter_code
_entity_poly.pdbx_strand_id
1 'polypeptide(L)'
;MALVVIHPWADDQPRNAFFLPASSVPTGYHIVYAEGVPGTAASTEELWVRRPFESVDQTLSGPPPGETLFVSTVSRLGHQILRAGPTSQAALVNVPVTAAPVDVRLDAVYAAARDAHLLQLRRDDVVAGRRCTIVRSAQSLRSAPLRALAAHPSSYVDTCVNETGLILRERIVRDGALAASRTAVSVAVGPAAGDEGAYAMSGVPTPYDQGGGSITPLTPDSLPPGRTWVLRQPPAGFTLRGRYVVVPPQPRAFTAGPGGSATAPGAPTSPVVTLEDVYVRGPDVLVVEQGVTSNNARFAPPTGGRPVDLGVLGAGQLVLAATASSVVGEPAGESKFVRVTGTVDPRLLVQTARSLVSVDMGSRNTLVTIPGGAA
;
A
#
# COMPACT_ATOMS: atom_id res chain seq x y z
N MET A 1 1.92 -65.30 0.87
CA MET A 1 2.44 -64.01 1.36
C MET A 1 2.14 -62.96 0.31
N ALA A 2 1.08 -62.16 0.51
CA ALA A 2 0.70 -61.09 -0.42
C ALA A 2 1.28 -59.77 0.10
N LEU A 3 2.12 -59.14 -0.74
CA LEU A 3 2.77 -57.88 -0.46
C LEU A 3 1.72 -56.76 -0.61
N VAL A 4 1.33 -56.11 0.50
CA VAL A 4 0.47 -54.93 0.48
C VAL A 4 1.36 -53.73 0.15
N VAL A 5 1.22 -53.22 -1.07
CA VAL A 5 1.79 -51.92 -1.47
C VAL A 5 0.81 -50.84 -1.01
N ILE A 6 1.20 -50.09 0.02
CA ILE A 6 0.48 -48.87 0.43
C ILE A 6 0.93 -47.77 -0.53
N HIS A 7 0.07 -47.34 -1.44
CA HIS A 7 0.23 -46.08 -2.15
C HIS A 7 -0.27 -44.95 -1.23
N PRO A 8 0.59 -44.08 -0.69
CA PRO A 8 0.12 -42.78 -0.23
C PRO A 8 -0.05 -41.90 -1.48
N TRP A 9 -0.93 -40.91 -1.42
CA TRP A 9 -1.27 -39.97 -2.50
C TRP A 9 -2.43 -40.45 -3.37
N ALA A 10 -3.60 -40.54 -2.74
CA ALA A 10 -4.83 -40.23 -3.46
C ALA A 10 -4.85 -38.71 -3.70
N ASP A 11 -4.84 -38.34 -4.98
CA ASP A 11 -5.09 -36.99 -5.46
C ASP A 11 -6.35 -36.40 -4.81
N ASP A 12 -6.15 -35.50 -3.85
CA ASP A 12 -7.18 -34.60 -3.38
C ASP A 12 -7.35 -33.52 -4.47
N GLN A 13 -8.08 -33.88 -5.51
CA GLN A 13 -8.56 -32.94 -6.53
C GLN A 13 -9.24 -31.76 -5.80
N PRO A 14 -8.78 -30.51 -5.95
CA PRO A 14 -9.36 -29.38 -5.25
C PRO A 14 -10.81 -29.19 -5.73
N ARG A 15 -11.74 -29.69 -4.93
CA ARG A 15 -13.18 -29.50 -5.14
C ARG A 15 -13.49 -28.02 -4.95
N ASN A 16 -13.87 -27.39 -6.05
CA ASN A 16 -14.55 -26.09 -6.16
C ASN A 16 -13.84 -24.89 -5.54
N ALA A 17 -12.94 -24.33 -6.37
CA ALA A 17 -12.42 -22.98 -6.36
C ALA A 17 -13.38 -21.93 -5.77
N PHE A 18 -13.06 -21.46 -4.56
CA PHE A 18 -13.45 -20.13 -4.13
C PHE A 18 -12.68 -19.12 -5.00
N PHE A 19 -13.37 -18.62 -6.02
CA PHE A 19 -12.84 -17.63 -6.94
C PHE A 19 -12.79 -16.29 -6.18
N LEU A 20 -11.62 -15.80 -5.81
CA LEU A 20 -11.46 -14.41 -5.35
C LEU A 20 -11.43 -13.49 -6.59
N PRO A 21 -12.61 -13.12 -7.12
CA PRO A 21 -12.99 -11.71 -7.12
C PRO A 21 -13.90 -11.48 -5.92
N ALA A 22 -13.63 -10.41 -5.16
CA ALA A 22 -14.50 -10.06 -4.07
C ALA A 22 -15.93 -9.85 -4.59
N SER A 23 -16.91 -10.52 -3.97
CA SER A 23 -18.32 -10.40 -4.35
C SER A 23 -18.82 -8.95 -4.24
N SER A 24 -18.23 -8.21 -3.29
CA SER A 24 -18.28 -6.76 -3.20
C SER A 24 -17.12 -6.28 -2.30
N VAL A 25 -16.40 -5.24 -2.72
CA VAL A 25 -15.35 -4.61 -1.92
C VAL A 25 -16.02 -3.63 -0.94
N PRO A 26 -15.95 -3.84 0.39
CA PRO A 26 -16.62 -2.96 1.34
C PRO A 26 -16.01 -1.55 1.34
N THR A 27 -16.81 -0.52 1.55
CA THR A 27 -16.32 0.87 1.61
C THR A 27 -15.72 1.24 2.97
N GLY A 28 -16.05 0.48 4.02
CA GLY A 28 -15.46 0.62 5.34
C GLY A 28 -15.55 -0.67 6.16
N TYR A 29 -14.69 -0.80 7.17
CA TYR A 29 -14.69 -1.92 8.09
C TYR A 29 -13.95 -1.59 9.39
N HIS A 30 -14.22 -2.38 10.42
CA HIS A 30 -13.51 -2.40 11.69
C HIS A 30 -13.18 -3.86 12.06
N ILE A 31 -11.91 -4.14 12.38
CA ILE A 31 -11.46 -5.46 12.82
C ILE A 31 -10.64 -5.31 14.11
N VAL A 32 -10.98 -6.13 15.10
CA VAL A 32 -10.18 -6.32 16.32
C VAL A 32 -9.45 -7.65 16.20
N TYR A 33 -8.13 -7.63 16.33
CA TYR A 33 -7.29 -8.84 16.34
C TYR A 33 -6.71 -9.10 17.72
N ALA A 34 -6.73 -10.36 18.13
CA ALA A 34 -5.80 -10.85 19.14
C ALA A 34 -4.45 -11.11 18.47
N GLU A 35 -3.40 -10.47 18.97
CA GLU A 35 -2.02 -10.66 18.52
C GLU A 35 -1.24 -11.51 19.52
N GLY A 36 -0.31 -12.31 18.99
CA GLY A 36 0.52 -13.18 19.81
C GLY A 36 1.87 -13.44 19.18
N VAL A 37 2.92 -13.27 19.99
CA VAL A 37 4.28 -13.73 19.72
C VAL A 37 4.65 -14.72 20.83
N PRO A 38 5.11 -15.95 20.51
CA PRO A 38 5.45 -16.94 21.53
C PRO A 38 6.46 -16.40 22.55
N GLY A 39 6.17 -16.60 23.83
CA GLY A 39 7.03 -16.14 24.94
C GLY A 39 6.91 -14.65 25.28
N THR A 40 5.95 -13.93 24.69
CA THR A 40 5.69 -12.52 24.99
C THR A 40 4.27 -12.31 25.52
N ALA A 41 4.02 -11.16 26.14
CA ALA A 41 2.67 -10.76 26.55
C ALA A 41 1.77 -10.55 25.32
N ALA A 42 0.49 -10.87 25.44
CA ALA A 42 -0.49 -10.64 24.38
C ALA A 42 -0.69 -9.14 24.10
N SER A 43 -1.04 -8.83 22.86
CA SER A 43 -1.47 -7.50 22.42
C SER A 43 -2.77 -7.59 21.62
N THR A 44 -3.40 -6.44 21.43
CA THR A 44 -4.60 -6.28 20.62
C THR A 44 -4.32 -5.28 19.51
N GLU A 45 -4.67 -5.61 18.26
CA GLU A 45 -4.68 -4.65 17.14
C GLU A 45 -6.13 -4.26 16.86
N GLU A 46 -6.45 -2.97 16.88
CA GLU A 46 -7.74 -2.43 16.41
C GLU A 46 -7.53 -1.64 15.12
N LEU A 47 -8.30 -2.01 14.09
CA LEU A 47 -8.12 -1.53 12.73
C LEU A 47 -9.43 -1.03 12.14
N TRP A 48 -9.53 0.28 11.92
CA TRP A 48 -10.62 0.90 11.17
C TRP A 48 -10.14 1.36 9.82
N VAL A 49 -10.93 1.12 8.78
CA VAL A 49 -10.64 1.61 7.43
C VAL A 49 -11.88 2.23 6.83
N ARG A 50 -11.69 3.40 6.21
CA ARG A 50 -12.64 4.05 5.33
C ARG A 50 -11.97 4.26 3.98
N ARG A 51 -12.34 3.43 3.01
CA ARG A 51 -11.69 3.39 1.71
C ARG A 51 -12.01 4.66 0.89
N PRO A 52 -11.08 5.12 0.05
CA PRO A 52 -9.78 4.50 -0.23
C PRO A 52 -8.61 5.01 0.62
N PHE A 53 -8.75 6.10 1.38
CA PHE A 53 -7.58 6.83 1.93
C PHE A 53 -7.38 6.71 3.43
N GLU A 54 -8.41 6.37 4.20
CA GLU A 54 -8.40 6.60 5.63
C GLU A 54 -8.29 5.30 6.41
N SER A 55 -7.41 5.32 7.43
CA SER A 55 -7.30 4.22 8.37
C SER A 55 -6.88 4.70 9.75
N VAL A 56 -7.35 3.99 10.77
CA VAL A 56 -6.81 4.03 12.13
C VAL A 56 -6.30 2.63 12.43
N ASP A 57 -5.04 2.54 12.83
CA ASP A 57 -4.38 1.31 13.26
C ASP A 57 -3.83 1.54 14.66
N GLN A 58 -4.31 0.78 15.63
CA GLN A 58 -3.95 0.89 17.04
C GLN A 58 -3.46 -0.45 17.55
N THR A 59 -2.34 -0.44 18.26
CA THR A 59 -1.89 -1.59 19.05
C THR A 59 -2.03 -1.27 20.53
N LEU A 60 -2.71 -2.13 21.28
CA LEU A 60 -2.94 -2.04 22.72
C LEU A 60 -2.27 -3.20 23.46
N SER A 61 -1.94 -2.99 24.73
CA SER A 61 -1.48 -4.04 25.64
C SER A 61 -2.61 -4.98 26.03
N GLY A 62 -2.28 -6.26 26.25
CA GLY A 62 -3.22 -7.25 26.75
C GLY A 62 -4.09 -7.88 25.65
N PRO A 63 -4.80 -8.98 25.99
CA PRO A 63 -5.75 -9.60 25.07
C PRO A 63 -6.95 -8.69 24.82
N PRO A 64 -7.74 -8.92 23.74
CA PRO A 64 -8.90 -8.10 23.44
C PRO A 64 -9.85 -7.96 24.64
N PRO A 65 -10.40 -6.76 24.91
CA PRO A 65 -10.38 -5.54 24.07
C PRO A 65 -9.09 -4.70 24.16
N GLY A 66 -8.05 -5.19 24.84
CA GLY A 66 -6.85 -4.41 25.10
C GLY A 66 -7.04 -3.43 26.28
N GLU A 67 -5.93 -2.86 26.73
CA GLU A 67 -5.90 -1.99 27.91
C GLU A 67 -5.24 -0.64 27.61
N THR A 68 -3.94 -0.62 27.35
CA THR A 68 -3.15 0.61 27.17
C THR A 68 -2.65 0.72 25.75
N LEU A 69 -2.86 1.88 25.12
CA LEU A 69 -2.32 2.17 23.79
C LEU A 69 -0.78 2.08 23.78
N PHE A 70 -0.20 1.31 22.88
CA PHE A 70 1.24 1.31 22.60
C PHE A 70 1.59 2.20 21.43
N VAL A 71 0.86 2.05 20.33
CA VAL A 71 1.07 2.84 19.12
C VAL A 71 -0.26 3.05 18.42
N SER A 72 -0.45 4.26 17.88
CA SER A 72 -1.53 4.55 16.96
C SER A 72 -0.98 5.23 15.71
N THR A 73 -1.46 4.76 14.56
CA THR A 73 -1.28 5.42 13.27
C THR A 73 -2.64 5.82 12.73
N VAL A 74 -2.82 7.10 12.43
CA VAL A 74 -4.00 7.60 11.71
C VAL A 74 -3.54 8.08 10.35
N SER A 75 -4.12 7.55 9.28
CA SER A 75 -3.83 7.96 7.91
C SER A 75 -5.07 8.59 7.29
N ARG A 76 -4.83 9.67 6.56
CA ARG A 76 -5.81 10.36 5.73
C ARG A 76 -5.08 10.84 4.47
N LEU A 77 -5.82 11.20 3.40
CA LEU A 77 -5.23 11.64 2.13
C LEU A 77 -4.08 12.63 2.37
N GLY A 78 -2.86 12.23 2.01
CA GLY A 78 -1.66 13.08 2.10
C GLY A 78 -1.11 13.33 3.51
N HIS A 79 -1.67 12.72 4.55
CA HIS A 79 -1.35 13.00 5.94
C HIS A 79 -1.31 11.74 6.80
N GLN A 80 -0.37 11.69 7.74
CA GLN A 80 -0.26 10.62 8.71
C GLN A 80 0.01 11.19 10.10
N ILE A 81 -0.67 10.65 11.11
CA ILE A 81 -0.35 10.88 12.51
C ILE A 81 0.26 9.62 13.09
N LEU A 82 1.33 9.80 13.86
CA LEU A 82 1.94 8.75 14.67
C LEU A 82 1.91 9.16 16.14
N ARG A 83 1.47 8.25 17.00
CA ARG A 83 1.47 8.42 18.46
C ARG A 83 2.02 7.15 19.12
N ALA A 84 3.07 7.27 19.92
CA ALA A 84 3.70 6.16 20.64
C ALA A 84 3.27 6.16 22.12
N GLY A 85 2.06 5.69 22.42
CA GLY A 85 1.53 5.61 23.79
C GLY A 85 0.50 6.69 24.11
N PRO A 86 -0.22 6.57 25.24
CA PRO A 86 -1.38 7.41 25.53
C PRO A 86 -1.02 8.87 25.85
N THR A 87 0.15 9.10 26.44
CA THR A 87 0.61 10.43 26.87
C THR A 87 1.58 11.07 25.89
N SER A 88 2.01 10.34 24.86
CA SER A 88 2.97 10.85 23.88
C SER A 88 2.33 11.86 22.95
N GLN A 89 3.09 12.90 22.63
CA GLN A 89 2.68 13.88 21.63
C GLN A 89 2.53 13.21 20.27
N ALA A 90 1.38 13.43 19.63
CA ALA A 90 1.14 12.96 18.27
C ALA A 90 1.96 13.81 17.28
N ALA A 91 2.75 13.15 16.44
CA ALA A 91 3.45 13.79 15.32
C ALA A 91 2.58 13.70 14.07
N LEU A 92 2.42 14.81 13.36
CA LEU A 92 1.74 14.88 12.07
C LEU A 92 2.77 15.04 10.96
N VAL A 93 2.75 14.11 10.00
CA VAL A 93 3.66 14.10 8.85
C VAL A 93 2.83 14.15 7.57
N ASN A 94 3.20 15.03 6.63
CA ASN A 94 2.63 15.00 5.29
C ASN A 94 3.33 13.92 4.47
N VAL A 95 2.57 13.06 3.81
CA VAL A 95 3.05 11.90 3.06
C VAL A 95 2.51 11.95 1.62
N PRO A 96 3.15 11.24 0.66
CA PRO A 96 2.55 11.03 -0.66
C PRO A 96 1.14 10.46 -0.58
N VAL A 97 0.29 10.79 -1.55
CA VAL A 97 -1.08 10.26 -1.58
C VAL A 97 -1.02 8.77 -1.93
N THR A 98 -1.51 7.94 -1.02
CA THR A 98 -1.66 6.49 -1.21
C THR A 98 -3.04 6.05 -0.75
N ALA A 99 -3.44 4.84 -1.15
CA ALA A 99 -4.52 4.17 -0.43
C ALA A 99 -4.18 4.03 1.06
N ALA A 100 -5.20 3.79 1.89
CA ALA A 100 -5.05 3.48 3.30
C ALA A 100 -3.96 2.40 3.48
N PRO A 101 -2.84 2.69 4.19
CA PRO A 101 -1.65 1.82 4.16
C PRO A 101 -1.86 0.39 4.64
N VAL A 102 -2.91 0.19 5.42
CA VAL A 102 -3.29 -1.06 6.06
C VAL A 102 -4.38 -1.82 5.31
N ASP A 103 -4.97 -1.20 4.28
CA ASP A 103 -6.00 -1.80 3.45
C ASP A 103 -5.38 -2.76 2.44
N VAL A 104 -5.70 -4.04 2.58
CA VAL A 104 -5.25 -5.08 1.67
C VAL A 104 -6.34 -5.33 0.62
N ARG A 105 -5.95 -5.13 -0.63
CA ARG A 105 -6.72 -5.28 -1.86
C ARG A 105 -6.25 -6.50 -2.64
N LEU A 106 -6.28 -7.66 -1.97
CA LEU A 106 -5.90 -8.93 -2.61
C LEU A 106 -6.83 -9.26 -3.78
N ASP A 107 -8.10 -8.84 -3.72
CA ASP A 107 -9.07 -8.92 -4.81
C ASP A 107 -8.54 -8.33 -6.13
N ALA A 108 -7.77 -7.24 -6.04
CA ALA A 108 -7.24 -6.54 -7.20
C ALA A 108 -5.99 -7.20 -7.78
N VAL A 109 -5.17 -7.86 -6.95
CA VAL A 109 -3.84 -8.35 -7.38
C VAL A 109 -3.74 -9.88 -7.46
N TYR A 110 -4.69 -10.64 -6.90
CA TYR A 110 -4.58 -12.09 -6.71
C TYR A 110 -4.22 -12.84 -7.99
N ALA A 111 -4.95 -12.60 -9.09
CA ALA A 111 -4.73 -13.30 -10.35
C ALA A 111 -3.29 -13.08 -10.86
N ALA A 112 -2.84 -11.83 -10.93
CA ALA A 112 -1.49 -11.48 -11.37
C ALA A 112 -0.41 -12.03 -10.43
N ALA A 113 -0.63 -11.99 -9.12
CA ALA A 113 0.32 -12.49 -8.13
C ALA A 113 0.43 -14.03 -8.14
N ARG A 114 -0.69 -14.73 -8.39
CA ARG A 114 -0.72 -16.19 -8.59
C ARG A 114 0.04 -16.57 -9.86
N ASP A 115 -0.24 -15.91 -10.98
CA ASP A 115 0.42 -16.17 -12.27
C ASP A 115 1.94 -15.94 -12.19
N ALA A 116 2.37 -15.00 -11.33
CA ALA A 116 3.78 -14.70 -11.06
C ALA A 116 4.40 -15.57 -9.94
N HIS A 117 3.70 -16.60 -9.44
CA HIS A 117 4.17 -17.48 -8.36
C HIS A 117 4.60 -16.74 -7.07
N LEU A 118 3.98 -15.59 -6.78
CA LEU A 118 4.24 -14.82 -5.56
C LEU A 118 3.41 -15.31 -4.37
N LEU A 119 2.35 -16.07 -4.65
CA LEU A 119 1.37 -16.58 -3.69
C LEU A 119 0.99 -18.02 -4.01
N GLN A 120 0.65 -18.79 -2.98
CA GLN A 120 0.08 -20.13 -3.11
C GLN A 120 -1.26 -20.21 -2.39
N LEU A 121 -2.29 -20.70 -3.09
CA LEU A 121 -3.56 -21.03 -2.44
C LEU A 121 -3.39 -22.30 -1.60
N ARG A 122 -4.01 -22.32 -0.42
CA ARG A 122 -4.02 -23.47 0.49
C ARG A 122 -5.48 -23.87 0.74
N ARG A 123 -5.77 -24.35 1.94
CA ARG A 123 -7.11 -24.77 2.35
C ARG A 123 -7.97 -23.58 2.79
N ASP A 124 -9.27 -23.82 2.87
CA ASP A 124 -10.21 -22.94 3.53
C ASP A 124 -10.17 -23.11 5.06
N ASP A 125 -10.67 -22.10 5.76
CA ASP A 125 -10.83 -22.06 7.21
C ASP A 125 -12.01 -21.16 7.61
N VAL A 126 -12.30 -21.10 8.91
CA VAL A 126 -13.30 -20.21 9.51
C VAL A 126 -12.65 -19.45 10.67
N VAL A 127 -12.74 -18.12 10.66
CA VAL A 127 -12.23 -17.24 11.71
C VAL A 127 -13.29 -16.20 12.07
N ALA A 128 -13.53 -15.98 13.36
CA ALA A 128 -14.60 -15.10 13.86
C ALA A 128 -15.97 -15.36 13.17
N GLY A 129 -16.31 -16.63 12.94
CA GLY A 129 -17.56 -17.05 12.29
C GLY A 129 -17.63 -16.80 10.79
N ARG A 130 -16.55 -16.33 10.15
CA ARG A 130 -16.49 -16.03 8.71
C ARG A 130 -15.59 -17.01 7.99
N ARG A 131 -16.04 -17.50 6.82
CA ARG A 131 -15.21 -18.33 5.95
C ARG A 131 -14.07 -17.51 5.36
N CYS A 132 -12.91 -18.12 5.20
CA CYS A 132 -11.78 -17.52 4.53
C CYS A 132 -10.91 -18.58 3.87
N THR A 133 -10.17 -18.16 2.84
CA THR A 133 -9.20 -19.02 2.16
C THR A 133 -7.79 -18.63 2.60
N ILE A 134 -6.97 -19.62 2.93
CA ILE A 134 -5.58 -19.38 3.31
C ILE A 134 -4.74 -19.18 2.05
N VAL A 135 -4.06 -18.04 1.99
CA VAL A 135 -3.06 -17.71 0.98
C VAL A 135 -1.70 -17.65 1.64
N ARG A 136 -0.75 -18.43 1.12
CA ARG A 136 0.64 -18.42 1.55
C ARG A 136 1.46 -17.45 0.72
N SER A 137 2.27 -16.64 1.39
CA SER A 137 3.15 -15.63 0.80
C SER A 137 4.53 -15.66 1.48
N ALA A 138 5.55 -15.05 0.86
CA ALA A 138 6.89 -14.97 1.45
C ALA A 138 6.98 -13.98 2.64
N GLN A 139 6.00 -13.09 2.77
CA GLN A 139 5.91 -12.03 3.77
C GLN A 139 4.44 -11.59 3.94
N SER A 140 4.13 -10.74 4.92
CA SER A 140 2.78 -10.23 5.14
C SER A 140 2.22 -9.58 3.87
N LEU A 141 0.92 -9.75 3.61
CA LEU A 141 0.23 -9.07 2.51
C LEU A 141 0.12 -7.55 2.73
N ARG A 142 0.36 -7.07 3.95
CA ARG A 142 0.49 -5.62 4.25
C ARG A 142 1.86 -5.07 3.86
N SER A 143 2.82 -5.93 3.51
CA SER A 143 4.14 -5.53 3.03
C SER A 143 4.17 -5.42 1.51
N ALA A 144 4.82 -4.36 1.01
CA ALA A 144 5.04 -4.13 -0.41
C ALA A 144 6.54 -4.00 -0.72
N PRO A 145 7.02 -4.44 -1.90
CA PRO A 145 6.30 -5.21 -2.91
C PRO A 145 6.15 -6.69 -2.53
N LEU A 146 5.21 -7.42 -3.15
CA LEU A 146 5.13 -8.89 -3.02
C LEU A 146 6.43 -9.54 -3.50
N ARG A 147 6.91 -10.55 -2.77
CA ARG A 147 8.15 -11.27 -3.06
C ARG A 147 7.88 -12.67 -3.58
N ALA A 148 8.81 -13.18 -4.38
CA ALA A 148 8.78 -14.55 -4.86
C ALA A 148 8.70 -15.53 -3.68
N LEU A 149 7.78 -16.50 -3.78
CA LEU A 149 7.64 -17.56 -2.80
C LEU A 149 8.48 -18.75 -3.27
N ALA A 150 9.44 -19.17 -2.44
CA ALA A 150 10.19 -20.39 -2.72
C ALA A 150 9.25 -21.60 -2.78
N ALA A 151 9.60 -22.63 -3.57
CA ALA A 151 8.75 -23.82 -3.73
C ALA A 151 8.52 -24.56 -2.40
N HIS A 152 9.55 -24.63 -1.55
CA HIS A 152 9.52 -25.28 -0.24
C HIS A 152 10.09 -24.34 0.83
N PRO A 153 9.32 -23.31 1.23
CA PRO A 153 9.82 -22.29 2.14
C PRO A 153 9.80 -22.79 3.59
N SER A 154 10.90 -22.63 4.31
CA SER A 154 10.93 -22.77 5.78
C SER A 154 10.33 -21.56 6.49
N SER A 155 10.37 -20.39 5.83
CA SER A 155 9.82 -19.13 6.32
C SER A 155 8.75 -18.60 5.35
N TYR A 156 7.55 -18.34 5.85
CA TYR A 156 6.40 -17.91 5.07
C TYR A 156 5.34 -17.24 5.96
N VAL A 157 4.33 -16.64 5.33
CA VAL A 157 3.15 -16.09 6.00
C VAL A 157 1.91 -16.76 5.42
N ASP A 158 1.10 -17.36 6.29
CA ASP A 158 -0.24 -17.87 5.93
C ASP A 158 -1.29 -16.84 6.34
N THR A 159 -1.98 -16.25 5.36
CA THR A 159 -3.01 -15.23 5.56
C THR A 159 -4.38 -15.77 5.17
N CYS A 160 -5.34 -15.78 6.09
CA CYS A 160 -6.72 -16.18 5.82
C CYS A 160 -7.52 -14.95 5.37
N VAL A 161 -7.98 -14.96 4.12
CA VAL A 161 -8.70 -13.84 3.49
C VAL A 161 -10.13 -14.27 3.13
N ASN A 162 -11.14 -13.49 3.54
CA ASN A 162 -12.55 -13.82 3.27
C ASN A 162 -13.02 -13.39 1.87
N GLU A 163 -14.29 -13.67 1.50
CA GLU A 163 -14.84 -13.25 0.18
C GLU A 163 -14.76 -11.75 -0.08
N THR A 164 -14.70 -10.91 0.96
CA THR A 164 -14.66 -9.45 0.80
C THR A 164 -13.24 -8.88 0.75
N GLY A 165 -12.22 -9.74 0.76
CA GLY A 165 -10.81 -9.35 0.74
C GLY A 165 -10.23 -8.95 2.11
N LEU A 166 -10.98 -9.14 3.20
CA LEU A 166 -10.52 -8.82 4.56
C LEU A 166 -9.62 -9.92 5.10
N ILE A 167 -8.52 -9.52 5.74
CA ILE A 167 -7.64 -10.45 6.45
C ILE A 167 -8.30 -10.82 7.78
N LEU A 168 -8.60 -12.09 7.98
CA LEU A 168 -9.17 -12.57 9.24
C LEU A 168 -8.11 -13.16 10.17
N ARG A 169 -7.01 -13.66 9.60
CA ARG A 169 -5.90 -14.21 10.37
C ARG A 169 -4.61 -14.14 9.57
N GLU A 170 -3.50 -13.91 10.25
CA GLU A 170 -2.16 -14.02 9.69
C GLU A 170 -1.28 -14.81 10.64
N ARG A 171 -0.51 -15.75 10.10
CA ARG A 171 0.46 -16.58 10.83
C ARG A 171 1.82 -16.44 10.16
N ILE A 172 2.77 -15.85 10.87
CA ILE A 172 4.14 -15.69 10.39
C ILE A 172 4.95 -16.87 10.90
N VAL A 173 5.46 -17.67 9.98
CA VAL A 173 6.33 -18.82 10.26
C VAL A 173 7.76 -18.45 9.86
N ARG A 174 8.71 -18.68 10.76
CA ARG A 174 10.15 -18.53 10.50
C ARG A 174 10.85 -19.82 10.86
N ASP A 175 11.67 -20.31 9.95
CA ASP A 175 12.45 -21.55 10.12
C ASP A 175 11.60 -22.74 10.62
N GLY A 176 10.38 -22.86 10.10
CA GLY A 176 9.42 -23.91 10.44
C GLY A 176 8.61 -23.68 11.72
N ALA A 177 8.94 -22.67 12.52
CA ALA A 177 8.25 -22.35 13.77
C ALA A 177 7.34 -21.12 13.66
N LEU A 178 6.25 -21.09 14.43
CA LEU A 178 5.39 -19.90 14.52
C LEU A 178 6.17 -18.78 15.22
N ALA A 179 6.36 -17.65 14.53
CA ALA A 179 7.07 -16.48 15.06
C ALA A 179 6.10 -15.41 15.55
N ALA A 180 4.97 -15.22 14.86
CA ALA A 180 3.94 -14.28 15.25
C ALA A 180 2.59 -14.69 14.66
N SER A 181 1.51 -14.23 15.27
CA SER A 181 0.17 -14.40 14.72
C SER A 181 -0.72 -13.23 15.10
N ARG A 182 -1.69 -12.95 14.23
CA ARG A 182 -2.85 -12.08 14.52
C ARG A 182 -4.11 -12.78 14.06
N THR A 183 -5.14 -12.80 14.89
CA THR A 183 -6.40 -13.49 14.61
C THR A 183 -7.56 -12.58 14.96
N ALA A 184 -8.44 -12.34 14.00
CA ALA A 184 -9.62 -11.52 14.21
C ALA A 184 -10.53 -12.17 15.26
N VAL A 185 -10.94 -11.37 16.24
CA VAL A 185 -11.93 -11.75 17.26
C VAL A 185 -13.27 -11.05 17.04
N SER A 186 -13.26 -9.90 16.36
CA SER A 186 -14.45 -9.15 15.94
C SER A 186 -14.24 -8.55 14.56
N VAL A 187 -15.29 -8.56 13.73
CA VAL A 187 -15.27 -8.02 12.36
C VAL A 187 -16.60 -7.37 12.03
N ALA A 188 -16.59 -6.05 11.92
CA ALA A 188 -17.71 -5.23 11.44
C ALA A 188 -17.39 -4.68 10.04
N VAL A 189 -18.39 -4.65 9.16
CA VAL A 189 -18.22 -4.28 7.75
C VAL A 189 -19.33 -3.32 7.33
N GLY A 190 -18.98 -2.33 6.52
CA GLY A 190 -19.88 -1.31 6.00
C GLY A 190 -19.45 0.10 6.41
N PRO A 191 -20.12 1.14 5.88
CA PRO A 191 -19.78 2.53 6.17
C PRO A 191 -19.78 2.84 7.67
N ALA A 192 -20.83 2.43 8.39
CA ALA A 192 -20.97 2.67 9.83
C ALA A 192 -19.79 2.10 10.64
N ALA A 193 -19.33 0.89 10.31
CA ALA A 193 -18.18 0.28 10.96
C ALA A 193 -16.88 1.05 10.70
N GLY A 194 -16.70 1.58 9.48
CA GLY A 194 -15.55 2.44 9.16
C GLY A 194 -15.61 3.78 9.90
N ASP A 195 -16.78 4.42 9.97
CA ASP A 195 -16.96 5.75 10.53
C ASP A 195 -16.75 5.83 12.06
N GLU A 196 -16.73 4.70 12.77
CA GLU A 196 -16.41 4.63 14.21
C GLU A 196 -14.94 4.97 14.53
N GLY A 197 -14.05 4.96 13.53
CA GLY A 197 -12.64 5.28 13.72
C GLY A 197 -12.38 6.74 14.11
N ALA A 198 -11.42 6.96 15.02
CA ALA A 198 -11.00 8.30 15.42
C ALA A 198 -10.05 8.96 14.39
N TYR A 199 -10.57 9.39 13.24
CA TYR A 199 -9.80 9.99 12.13
C TYR A 199 -9.35 11.44 12.34
N ALA A 200 -9.40 11.96 13.56
CA ALA A 200 -9.06 13.35 13.84
C ALA A 200 -7.57 13.61 13.57
N MET A 201 -7.28 14.59 12.71
CA MET A 201 -5.91 14.97 12.37
C MET A 201 -5.29 15.96 13.37
N SER A 202 -5.33 15.61 14.66
CA SER A 202 -4.75 16.40 15.75
C SER A 202 -3.34 15.91 16.11
N GLY A 203 -2.32 16.62 15.64
CA GLY A 203 -0.91 16.36 15.97
C GLY A 203 -0.06 17.60 15.71
N VAL A 204 1.17 17.60 16.21
CA VAL A 204 2.13 18.66 15.91
C VAL A 204 2.74 18.39 14.53
N PRO A 205 2.62 19.32 13.56
CA PRO A 205 3.27 19.17 12.27
C PRO A 205 4.78 18.99 12.45
N THR A 206 5.32 17.91 11.90
CA THR A 206 6.75 17.66 11.87
C THR A 206 7.41 18.67 10.93
N PRO A 207 8.33 19.51 11.42
CA PRO A 207 9.05 20.47 10.59
C PRO A 207 9.86 19.81 9.46
N TYR A 208 10.09 20.54 8.37
CA TYR A 208 10.85 20.03 7.22
C TYR A 208 12.30 19.64 7.58
N ASP A 209 12.96 20.44 8.41
CA ASP A 209 14.31 20.20 8.94
C ASP A 209 14.39 18.99 9.89
N GLN A 210 13.24 18.52 10.38
CA GLN A 210 13.10 17.29 11.18
C GLN A 210 12.61 16.10 10.34
N GLY A 211 12.67 16.21 9.01
CA GLY A 211 12.28 15.14 8.08
C GLY A 211 10.80 15.13 7.72
N GLY A 212 10.04 16.18 8.04
CA GLY A 212 8.67 16.36 7.60
C GLY A 212 8.54 16.51 6.08
N GLY A 213 7.37 16.17 5.54
CA GLY A 213 7.02 16.40 4.15
C GLY A 213 6.11 17.61 3.95
N SER A 214 5.69 17.86 2.71
CA SER A 214 4.65 18.82 2.35
C SER A 214 3.71 18.23 1.32
N ILE A 215 2.44 18.59 1.41
CA ILE A 215 1.44 18.36 0.37
C ILE A 215 0.68 19.67 0.15
N THR A 216 0.60 20.10 -1.11
CA THR A 216 -0.08 21.35 -1.48
C THR A 216 -1.08 21.06 -2.60
N PRO A 217 -2.39 21.31 -2.39
CA PRO A 217 -3.39 21.14 -3.43
C PRO A 217 -3.23 22.22 -4.51
N LEU A 218 -3.40 21.80 -5.75
CA LEU A 218 -3.39 22.64 -6.93
C LEU A 218 -4.75 22.64 -7.61
N THR A 219 -5.02 23.66 -8.43
CA THR A 219 -6.14 23.61 -9.37
C THR A 219 -5.95 22.47 -10.39
N PRO A 220 -7.03 21.85 -10.91
CA PRO A 220 -6.94 20.74 -11.87
C PRO A 220 -6.15 21.05 -13.14
N ASP A 221 -6.14 22.32 -13.57
CA ASP A 221 -5.47 22.78 -14.79
C ASP A 221 -4.00 23.18 -14.54
N SER A 222 -3.55 23.19 -13.28
CA SER A 222 -2.18 23.55 -12.92
C SER A 222 -1.17 22.53 -13.46
N LEU A 223 -0.28 22.96 -14.35
CA LEU A 223 0.84 22.17 -14.87
C LEU A 223 2.18 22.84 -14.56
N PRO A 224 3.21 22.06 -14.15
CA PRO A 224 4.55 22.58 -13.95
C PRO A 224 5.22 22.92 -15.29
N PRO A 225 6.28 23.75 -15.29
CA PRO A 225 7.08 23.99 -16.49
C PRO A 225 7.68 22.72 -17.10
N GLY A 226 7.94 22.78 -18.41
CA GLY A 226 8.48 21.70 -19.22
C GLY A 226 7.44 20.62 -19.53
N ARG A 227 7.95 19.42 -19.77
CA ARG A 227 7.12 18.27 -20.14
C ARG A 227 6.42 17.64 -18.94
N THR A 228 5.13 17.35 -19.08
CA THR A 228 4.27 16.69 -18.07
C THR A 228 3.45 15.62 -18.76
N TRP A 229 3.24 14.48 -18.09
CA TRP A 229 2.38 13.40 -18.59
C TRP A 229 1.03 13.50 -17.90
N VAL A 230 -0.03 13.64 -18.69
CA VAL A 230 -1.39 13.87 -18.19
C VAL A 230 -2.32 12.77 -18.66
N LEU A 231 -3.27 12.41 -17.80
CA LEU A 231 -4.33 11.47 -18.11
C LEU A 231 -5.58 12.24 -18.55
N ARG A 232 -5.75 12.44 -19.87
CA ARG A 232 -6.86 13.26 -20.41
C ARG A 232 -8.23 12.61 -20.19
N GLN A 233 -8.28 11.28 -20.23
CA GLN A 233 -9.49 10.51 -20.01
C GLN A 233 -9.16 9.43 -18.99
N PRO A 234 -9.56 9.60 -17.71
CA PRO A 234 -9.35 8.55 -16.73
C PRO A 234 -10.16 7.30 -17.10
N PRO A 235 -9.75 6.10 -16.65
CA PRO A 235 -10.50 4.88 -16.87
C PRO A 235 -11.96 4.99 -16.43
N ALA A 236 -12.83 4.16 -17.02
CA ALA A 236 -14.27 4.23 -16.77
C ALA A 236 -14.61 4.23 -15.26
N GLY A 237 -15.40 5.23 -14.86
CA GLY A 237 -15.86 5.45 -13.49
C GLY A 237 -14.88 6.18 -12.57
N PHE A 238 -13.63 6.40 -12.99
CA PHE A 238 -12.67 7.19 -12.23
C PHE A 238 -12.87 8.69 -12.46
N THR A 239 -12.84 9.48 -11.38
CA THR A 239 -12.89 10.94 -11.43
C THR A 239 -11.67 11.53 -10.73
N LEU A 240 -11.12 12.63 -11.25
CA LEU A 240 -10.05 13.36 -10.59
C LEU A 240 -10.55 13.89 -9.24
N ARG A 241 -9.94 13.40 -8.16
CA ARG A 241 -10.18 13.85 -6.79
C ARG A 241 -9.38 15.10 -6.47
N GLY A 242 -8.14 15.18 -6.96
CA GLY A 242 -7.27 16.32 -6.75
C GLY A 242 -5.93 16.17 -7.45
N ARG A 243 -5.25 17.30 -7.60
CA ARG A 243 -3.87 17.41 -8.04
C ARG A 243 -3.05 18.03 -6.92
N TYR A 244 -1.88 17.47 -6.64
CA TYR A 244 -1.04 17.87 -5.52
C TYR A 244 0.41 18.04 -5.94
N VAL A 245 1.09 19.03 -5.36
CA VAL A 245 2.55 19.02 -5.27
C VAL A 245 2.91 18.40 -3.94
N VAL A 246 3.78 17.39 -3.98
CA VAL A 246 4.22 16.65 -2.80
C VAL A 246 5.73 16.76 -2.68
N VAL A 247 6.18 17.04 -1.46
CA VAL A 247 7.56 16.87 -1.02
C VAL A 247 7.54 15.74 -0.01
N PRO A 248 8.01 14.53 -0.36
CA PRO A 248 7.96 13.39 0.55
C PRO A 248 8.78 13.64 1.83
N PRO A 249 8.40 13.05 2.97
CA PRO A 249 9.23 13.06 4.18
C PRO A 249 10.64 12.55 3.91
N GLN A 250 11.65 13.29 4.38
CA GLN A 250 13.06 12.95 4.17
C GLN A 250 13.78 12.69 5.51
N PRO A 251 13.62 11.49 6.10
CA PRO A 251 14.18 11.20 7.43
C PRO A 251 15.72 11.21 7.51
N ARG A 252 16.45 11.35 6.39
CA ARG A 252 17.94 11.31 6.35
C ARG A 252 18.60 12.53 5.71
N ALA A 253 17.85 13.48 5.13
CA ALA A 253 18.46 14.60 4.41
C ALA A 253 19.16 15.62 5.33
N PHE A 254 18.94 15.56 6.65
CA PHE A 254 19.41 16.58 7.60
C PHE A 254 20.23 16.05 8.80
N THR A 255 20.65 14.78 8.81
CA THR A 255 21.52 14.25 9.89
C THR A 255 22.99 14.65 9.77
N ALA A 256 23.33 15.58 8.88
CA ALA A 256 24.64 16.20 8.88
C ALA A 256 24.67 17.29 9.97
N GLY A 257 25.30 17.01 11.10
CA GLY A 257 25.72 18.05 12.04
C GLY A 257 26.57 19.12 11.35
N PRO A 258 26.84 20.26 12.02
CA PRO A 258 27.63 21.34 11.43
C PRO A 258 29.06 20.83 11.16
N GLY A 259 29.34 20.47 9.90
CA GLY A 259 30.59 19.87 9.44
C GLY A 259 30.49 18.48 8.79
N GLY A 260 29.31 17.85 8.76
CA GLY A 260 29.10 16.56 8.08
C GLY A 260 28.77 16.73 6.60
N SER A 261 29.52 16.10 5.70
CA SER A 261 29.19 16.09 4.27
C SER A 261 27.86 15.37 4.04
N ALA A 262 26.91 16.04 3.37
CA ALA A 262 25.60 15.51 2.94
C ALA A 262 25.69 14.44 1.83
N THR A 263 26.82 13.75 1.71
CA THR A 263 27.07 12.74 0.68
C THR A 263 27.56 11.45 1.32
N ALA A 264 26.65 10.71 1.97
CA ALA A 264 26.87 9.26 2.06
C ALA A 264 26.63 8.70 0.64
N PRO A 265 27.64 8.09 -0.02
CA PRO A 265 27.43 7.39 -1.28
C PRO A 265 26.40 6.27 -1.05
N GLY A 266 25.24 6.34 -1.68
CA GLY A 266 24.17 5.35 -1.52
C GLY A 266 22.91 5.80 -0.75
N ALA A 267 22.75 7.09 -0.47
CA ALA A 267 21.41 7.62 -0.15
C ALA A 267 20.48 7.40 -1.37
N PRO A 268 19.26 6.83 -1.20
CA PRO A 268 18.41 6.47 -2.33
C PRO A 268 18.13 7.69 -3.20
N THR A 269 17.98 7.45 -4.50
CA THR A 269 17.51 8.39 -5.54
C THR A 269 16.07 8.84 -5.22
N SER A 270 15.94 9.56 -4.12
CA SER A 270 14.66 9.88 -3.49
C SER A 270 13.98 10.97 -4.31
N PRO A 271 12.67 10.88 -4.55
CA PRO A 271 11.93 11.96 -5.18
C PRO A 271 12.11 13.25 -4.37
N VAL A 272 12.45 14.34 -5.05
CA VAL A 272 12.67 15.64 -4.40
C VAL A 272 11.35 16.39 -4.30
N VAL A 273 10.62 16.45 -5.42
CA VAL A 273 9.27 17.00 -5.52
C VAL A 273 8.52 16.17 -6.56
N THR A 274 7.27 15.82 -6.27
CA THR A 274 6.38 15.11 -7.18
C THR A 274 5.11 15.90 -7.43
N LEU A 275 4.55 15.72 -8.62
CA LEU A 275 3.19 16.08 -8.96
C LEU A 275 2.36 14.81 -8.93
N GLU A 276 1.24 14.83 -8.19
CA GLU A 276 0.36 13.68 -8.00
C GLU A 276 -1.06 14.01 -8.45
N ASP A 277 -1.55 13.31 -9.47
CA ASP A 277 -2.96 13.31 -9.85
C ASP A 277 -3.65 12.10 -9.25
N VAL A 278 -4.68 12.34 -8.45
CA VAL A 278 -5.38 11.31 -7.69
C VAL A 278 -6.77 11.12 -8.30
N TYR A 279 -7.08 9.90 -8.75
CA TYR A 279 -8.37 9.53 -9.31
C TYR A 279 -9.03 8.48 -8.43
N VAL A 280 -10.35 8.59 -8.24
CA VAL A 280 -11.12 7.67 -7.39
C VAL A 280 -12.31 7.08 -8.12
N ARG A 281 -12.64 5.82 -7.79
CA ARG A 281 -13.86 5.12 -8.20
C ARG A 281 -14.35 4.25 -7.05
N GLY A 282 -15.27 4.77 -6.25
CA GLY A 282 -15.74 4.08 -5.04
C GLY A 282 -14.56 3.76 -4.10
N PRO A 283 -14.33 2.49 -3.71
CA PRO A 283 -13.20 2.11 -2.85
C PRO A 283 -11.85 2.02 -3.59
N ASP A 284 -11.81 2.26 -4.91
CA ASP A 284 -10.58 2.19 -5.70
C ASP A 284 -9.91 3.55 -5.87
N VAL A 285 -8.58 3.55 -5.90
CA VAL A 285 -7.75 4.71 -6.20
C VAL A 285 -6.72 4.41 -7.30
N LEU A 286 -6.46 5.41 -8.14
CA LEU A 286 -5.31 5.51 -9.03
C LEU A 286 -4.57 6.81 -8.72
N VAL A 287 -3.25 6.73 -8.57
CA VAL A 287 -2.38 7.89 -8.38
C VAL A 287 -1.36 7.91 -9.51
N VAL A 288 -1.38 8.97 -10.32
CA VAL A 288 -0.37 9.25 -11.33
C VAL A 288 0.63 10.24 -10.72
N GLU A 289 1.80 9.74 -10.39
CA GLU A 289 2.88 10.48 -9.79
C GLU A 289 3.97 10.72 -10.84
N GLN A 290 4.47 11.95 -10.90
CA GLN A 290 5.61 12.27 -11.75
C GLN A 290 6.54 13.22 -11.02
N GLY A 291 7.84 13.02 -11.20
CA GLY A 291 8.82 13.84 -10.51
C GLY A 291 10.22 13.59 -11.01
N VAL A 292 11.16 14.20 -10.31
CA VAL A 292 12.59 14.02 -10.51
C VAL A 292 13.18 13.37 -9.25
N THR A 293 14.17 12.52 -9.43
CA THR A 293 14.96 12.03 -8.29
C THR A 293 16.11 12.99 -7.98
N SER A 294 16.64 12.89 -6.76
CA SER A 294 17.87 13.60 -6.39
C SER A 294 18.99 13.41 -7.42
N ASN A 295 19.77 14.46 -7.66
CA ASN A 295 20.90 14.50 -8.59
C ASN A 295 20.59 14.12 -10.04
N ASN A 296 19.33 14.22 -10.49
CA ASN A 296 18.88 13.76 -11.81
C ASN A 296 19.27 12.31 -12.12
N ALA A 297 19.39 11.49 -11.06
CA ALA A 297 19.61 10.07 -11.23
C ALA A 297 18.43 9.42 -11.96
N ARG A 298 18.63 8.18 -12.42
CA ARG A 298 17.50 7.35 -12.82
C ARG A 298 16.76 6.87 -11.57
N PHE A 299 15.44 6.93 -11.62
CA PHE A 299 14.57 6.27 -10.67
C PHE A 299 14.81 4.76 -10.74
N ALA A 300 15.29 4.19 -9.65
CA ALA A 300 15.47 2.76 -9.54
C ALA A 300 14.14 2.14 -9.06
N PRO A 301 13.39 1.42 -9.92
CA PRO A 301 12.21 0.70 -9.45
C PRO A 301 12.57 -0.33 -8.38
N PRO A 302 11.65 -0.65 -7.45
CA PRO A 302 11.83 -1.74 -6.51
C PRO A 302 12.26 -3.03 -7.22
N THR A 303 13.15 -3.78 -6.61
CA THR A 303 13.60 -5.08 -7.14
C THR A 303 12.43 -6.07 -7.19
N GLY A 304 12.43 -6.95 -8.19
CA GLY A 304 11.37 -7.94 -8.40
C GLY A 304 10.19 -7.47 -9.25
N GLY A 305 10.28 -6.28 -9.88
CA GLY A 305 9.34 -5.85 -10.92
C GLY A 305 9.42 -6.73 -12.18
N ARG A 306 8.29 -6.81 -12.90
CA ARG A 306 8.22 -7.44 -14.22
C ARG A 306 8.36 -6.37 -15.31
N PRO A 307 9.22 -6.56 -16.32
CA PRO A 307 9.33 -5.61 -17.42
C PRO A 307 8.01 -5.51 -18.18
N VAL A 308 7.62 -4.28 -18.50
CA VAL A 308 6.42 -3.96 -19.28
C VAL A 308 6.70 -2.79 -20.21
N ASP A 309 6.10 -2.79 -21.39
CA ASP A 309 6.09 -1.63 -22.28
C ASP A 309 4.96 -0.68 -21.86
N LEU A 310 5.30 0.58 -21.58
CA LEU A 310 4.37 1.62 -21.13
C LEU A 310 4.09 2.67 -22.22
N GLY A 311 4.40 2.38 -23.49
CA GLY A 311 4.10 3.25 -24.62
C GLY A 311 4.95 4.52 -24.60
N VAL A 312 4.31 5.69 -24.43
CA VAL A 312 5.03 6.99 -24.43
C VAL A 312 6.02 7.15 -23.28
N LEU A 313 5.89 6.35 -22.22
CA LEU A 313 6.84 6.30 -21.11
C LEU A 313 8.01 5.33 -21.35
N GLY A 314 8.01 4.60 -22.47
CA GLY A 314 9.02 3.61 -22.81
C GLY A 314 8.93 2.32 -21.98
N ALA A 315 10.08 1.65 -21.81
CA ALA A 315 10.17 0.46 -20.99
C ALA A 315 10.03 0.81 -19.50
N GLY A 316 9.25 0.02 -18.78
CA GLY A 316 8.99 0.20 -17.36
C GLY A 316 8.95 -1.11 -16.58
N GLN A 317 8.61 -1.01 -15.30
CA GLN A 317 8.50 -2.13 -14.38
C GLN A 317 7.13 -2.15 -13.72
N LEU A 318 6.45 -3.29 -13.77
CA LEU A 318 5.25 -3.58 -13.00
C LEU A 318 5.64 -4.25 -11.68
N VAL A 319 5.27 -3.63 -10.58
CA VAL A 319 5.51 -4.10 -9.22
C VAL A 319 4.16 -4.46 -8.59
N LEU A 320 4.01 -5.72 -8.17
CA LEU A 320 2.79 -6.21 -7.55
C LEU A 320 2.86 -6.01 -6.03
N ALA A 321 1.77 -5.48 -5.48
CA ALA A 321 1.58 -5.32 -4.04
C ALA A 321 0.11 -5.51 -3.71
N ALA A 322 -0.16 -6.13 -2.55
CA ALA A 322 -1.51 -6.39 -2.11
C ALA A 322 -2.16 -5.18 -1.43
N THR A 323 -1.42 -4.11 -1.13
CA THR A 323 -1.98 -2.83 -0.67
C THR A 323 -2.26 -1.89 -1.84
N ALA A 324 -1.29 -1.70 -2.74
CA ALA A 324 -1.48 -1.03 -4.04
C ALA A 324 -0.34 -1.39 -5.00
N SER A 325 -0.66 -1.97 -6.16
CA SER A 325 0.35 -2.27 -7.18
C SER A 325 0.77 -1.00 -7.92
N SER A 326 1.93 -1.01 -8.58
CA SER A 326 2.43 0.15 -9.32
C SER A 326 3.14 -0.22 -10.61
N VAL A 327 3.03 0.62 -11.64
CA VAL A 327 3.92 0.63 -12.80
C VAL A 327 4.75 1.89 -12.81
N VAL A 328 6.02 1.81 -13.18
CA VAL A 328 6.89 2.99 -13.30
C VAL A 328 7.68 2.93 -14.59
N GLY A 329 7.74 4.07 -15.28
CA GLY A 329 8.51 4.27 -16.51
C GLY A 329 9.37 5.52 -16.44
N GLU A 330 10.43 5.52 -17.24
CA GLU A 330 11.32 6.66 -17.44
C GLU A 330 11.28 7.06 -18.92
N PRO A 331 10.55 8.13 -19.25
CA PRO A 331 10.49 8.63 -20.61
C PRO A 331 11.89 8.91 -21.17
N ALA A 332 12.17 8.41 -22.37
CA ALA A 332 13.50 8.52 -22.97
C ALA A 332 13.92 10.00 -23.15
N GLY A 333 15.15 10.31 -22.73
CA GLY A 333 15.72 11.66 -22.84
C GLY A 333 15.28 12.63 -21.74
N GLU A 334 14.54 12.17 -20.74
CA GLU A 334 14.06 12.99 -19.62
C GLU A 334 14.70 12.51 -18.30
N SER A 335 14.99 13.43 -17.39
CA SER A 335 15.44 13.13 -16.02
C SER A 335 14.26 12.88 -15.06
N LYS A 336 13.13 12.39 -15.59
CA LYS A 336 11.85 12.29 -14.91
C LYS A 336 11.37 10.85 -14.86
N PHE A 337 10.68 10.50 -13.78
CA PHE A 337 9.91 9.27 -13.71
C PHE A 337 8.42 9.56 -13.75
N VAL A 338 7.65 8.58 -14.22
CA VAL A 338 6.20 8.55 -14.10
C VAL A 338 5.80 7.21 -13.49
N ARG A 339 5.10 7.25 -12.37
CA ARG A 339 4.58 6.10 -11.65
C ARG A 339 3.05 6.15 -11.61
N VAL A 340 2.41 5.04 -11.94
CA VAL A 340 0.96 4.85 -11.74
C VAL A 340 0.77 3.79 -10.68
N THR A 341 0.23 4.17 -9.53
CA THR A 341 -0.05 3.29 -8.39
C THR A 341 -1.55 3.14 -8.20
N GLY A 342 -2.05 1.97 -7.81
CA GLY A 342 -3.47 1.83 -7.51
C GLY A 342 -3.91 0.52 -6.90
N THR A 343 -5.16 0.52 -6.45
CA THR A 343 -5.86 -0.60 -5.80
C THR A 343 -6.73 -1.38 -6.79
N VAL A 344 -6.28 -1.50 -8.03
CA VAL A 344 -7.01 -2.10 -9.16
C VAL A 344 -6.20 -3.21 -9.82
N ASP A 345 -6.82 -3.94 -10.75
CA ASP A 345 -6.12 -4.93 -11.57
C ASP A 345 -4.84 -4.32 -12.19
N PRO A 346 -3.66 -4.95 -12.02
CA PRO A 346 -2.40 -4.46 -12.57
C PRO A 346 -2.41 -4.17 -14.08
N ARG A 347 -3.27 -4.83 -14.86
CA ARG A 347 -3.45 -4.54 -16.30
C ARG A 347 -4.03 -3.16 -16.52
N LEU A 348 -4.93 -2.70 -15.64
CA LEU A 348 -5.49 -1.35 -15.71
C LEU A 348 -4.41 -0.28 -15.42
N LEU A 349 -3.45 -0.57 -14.54
CA LEU A 349 -2.31 0.31 -14.29
C LEU A 349 -1.44 0.47 -15.54
N VAL A 350 -1.11 -0.65 -16.21
CA VAL A 350 -0.36 -0.64 -17.48
C VAL A 350 -1.13 0.11 -18.57
N GLN A 351 -2.44 -0.12 -18.70
CA GLN A 351 -3.29 0.59 -19.66
C GLN A 351 -3.34 2.10 -19.38
N THR A 352 -3.49 2.48 -18.10
CA THR A 352 -3.49 3.88 -17.67
C THR A 352 -2.18 4.55 -18.04
N ALA A 353 -1.05 3.94 -17.72
CA ALA A 353 0.28 4.44 -18.09
C ALA A 353 0.45 4.62 -19.62
N ARG A 354 -0.05 3.67 -20.42
CA ARG A 354 -0.02 3.76 -21.90
C ARG A 354 -0.92 4.85 -22.47
N SER A 355 -1.99 5.20 -21.77
CA SER A 355 -2.95 6.23 -22.19
C SER A 355 -2.54 7.66 -21.84
N LEU A 356 -1.46 7.82 -21.07
CA LEU A 356 -0.91 9.12 -20.76
C LEU A 356 -0.46 9.83 -22.04
N VAL A 357 -0.65 11.15 -22.06
CA VAL A 357 -0.17 12.00 -23.15
C VAL A 357 0.81 13.02 -22.60
N SER A 358 1.86 13.25 -23.36
CA SER A 358 2.86 14.27 -23.06
C SER A 358 2.31 15.66 -23.44
N VAL A 359 2.41 16.61 -22.52
CA VAL A 359 2.12 18.03 -22.72
C VAL A 359 3.38 18.80 -22.40
N ASP A 360 3.83 19.64 -23.31
CA ASP A 360 5.00 20.49 -23.10
C ASP A 360 4.56 21.93 -22.86
N MET A 361 4.80 22.42 -21.65
CA MET A 361 4.48 23.78 -21.23
C MET A 361 5.63 24.76 -21.52
N GLY A 362 6.78 24.30 -22.01
CA GLY A 362 7.98 25.12 -22.17
C GLY A 362 8.37 25.79 -20.85
N SER A 363 8.58 27.11 -20.85
CA SER A 363 8.85 27.89 -19.64
C SER A 363 7.58 28.37 -18.90
N ARG A 364 6.38 28.05 -19.40
CA ARG A 364 5.14 28.52 -18.79
C ARG A 364 4.90 27.80 -17.47
N ASN A 365 4.79 28.56 -16.39
CA ASN A 365 4.35 28.06 -15.10
C ASN A 365 2.86 28.38 -14.93
N THR A 366 2.03 27.34 -14.77
CA THR A 366 0.58 27.49 -14.54
C THR A 366 0.18 26.99 -13.16
N LEU A 367 1.14 26.80 -12.26
CA LEU A 367 0.89 26.31 -10.91
C LEU A 367 0.07 27.33 -10.11
N VAL A 368 -1.21 27.03 -9.92
CA VAL A 368 -2.11 27.74 -9.02
C VAL A 368 -2.43 26.83 -7.85
N THR A 369 -2.11 27.29 -6.62
CA THR A 369 -2.46 26.62 -5.37
C THR A 369 -3.88 26.97 -4.96
N ILE A 370 -4.56 26.07 -4.26
CA ILE A 370 -5.88 26.35 -3.69
C ILE A 370 -5.68 26.88 -2.25
N PRO A 371 -5.96 28.16 -1.97
CA PRO A 371 -5.78 28.74 -0.63
C PRO A 371 -6.71 28.05 0.37
N GLY A 372 -6.18 27.61 1.51
CA GLY A 372 -6.98 26.98 2.57
C GLY A 372 -7.63 25.64 2.18
N GLY A 373 -7.21 25.01 1.08
CA GLY A 373 -7.69 23.70 0.68
C GLY A 373 -7.28 22.64 1.70
N ALA A 374 -8.18 22.29 2.61
CA ALA A 374 -8.06 21.07 3.40
C ALA A 374 -8.16 19.86 2.46
N ALA A 375 -7.19 18.96 2.53
CA ALA A 375 -7.17 17.69 1.80
C ALA A 375 -8.30 16.74 2.24
#